data_AF-A0A3B0VB83-F1
#
_entry.id   AF-A0A3B0VB83-F1
#
_cell.length_a   1.000
_cell.length_b   1.000
_cell.length_c   1.000
_cell.angle_alpha   90.00
_cell.angle_beta   90.00
_cell.angle_gamma   90.00
#
_symmetry.space_group_name_H-M   'P 1'
#
loop_
_entity.id
_entity.type
_entity.pdbx_description
1 polymer ?
#
loop_
_entity_poly.entity_id
_entity_poly.type
_entity_poly.pdbx_seq_one_letter_code
_entity_poly.pdbx_strand_id
1 'polypeptide(L)'
;MHTIQLAIVCLGAGVSIGFAALGAGVGMGMGVLGACQGVARNPEAKGVITTTMILGMALVESCAIYGLVVALILLYANPYKAALLGG
;
A
#
# COMPACT_ATOMS: atom_id res chain seq x y z
N MET A 1 -2.94 -29.07 -13.17
CA MET A 1 -3.91 -28.08 -12.66
C MET A 1 -3.29 -27.18 -11.59
N HIS A 2 -2.53 -27.73 -10.63
CA HIS A 2 -1.86 -26.96 -9.56
C HIS A 2 -0.97 -25.78 -10.00
N THR A 3 -0.20 -25.91 -11.08
CA THR A 3 0.70 -24.83 -11.51
C THR A 3 -0.04 -23.56 -11.93
N ILE A 4 -1.20 -23.71 -12.60
CA ILE A 4 -2.02 -22.57 -13.02
C ILE A 4 -2.65 -21.89 -11.80
N GLN A 5 -3.13 -22.67 -10.83
CA GLN A 5 -3.70 -22.13 -9.59
C GLN A 5 -2.64 -21.34 -8.80
N LEU A 6 -1.42 -21.88 -8.69
CA LEU A 6 -0.31 -21.18 -8.04
C LEU A 6 0.06 -19.89 -8.80
N ALA A 7 0.10 -19.94 -10.13
CA ALA A 7 0.38 -18.76 -10.94
C ALA A 7 -0.66 -17.64 -10.71
N ILE A 8 -1.95 -17.98 -10.63
CA ILE A 8 -3.02 -17.02 -10.36
C ILE A 8 -2.89 -16.42 -8.95
N VAL A 9 -2.53 -17.22 -7.95
CA VAL A 9 -2.28 -16.74 -6.58
C VAL A 9 -1.09 -15.75 -6.55
N CYS A 10 0.01 -16.07 -7.22
CA CYS A 10 1.17 -15.19 -7.31
C CYS A 10 0.82 -13.88 -8.04
N LEU A 11 0.05 -13.96 -9.13
CA LEU A 11 -0.44 -12.78 -9.84
C LEU A 11 -1.35 -11.93 -8.94
N GLY A 12 -2.31 -12.54 -8.25
CA GLY A 12 -3.22 -11.84 -7.33
C GLY A 12 -2.48 -11.13 -6.20
N ALA A 13 -1.47 -11.79 -5.62
CA ALA A 13 -0.62 -11.19 -4.59
C ALA A 13 0.15 -9.97 -5.14
N GLY A 14 0.78 -10.10 -6.31
CA GLY A 14 1.52 -9.00 -6.95
C GLY A 14 0.63 -7.82 -7.34
N VAL A 15 -0.55 -8.10 -7.89
CA VAL A 15 -1.55 -7.08 -8.27
C VAL A 15 -2.04 -6.32 -7.04
N SER A 16 -2.36 -7.04 -5.94
CA SER A 16 -2.86 -6.41 -4.71
C SER A 16 -1.89 -5.38 -4.15
N ILE A 17 -0.63 -5.76 -3.93
CA ILE A 17 0.38 -4.81 -3.41
C ILE A 17 0.78 -3.77 -4.46
N GLY A 18 0.84 -4.14 -5.75
CA GLY A 18 1.22 -3.23 -6.82
C GLY A 18 0.27 -2.03 -6.95
N PHE A 19 -1.04 -2.28 -6.96
CA PHE A 19 -2.04 -1.20 -7.02
C PHE A 19 -2.11 -0.41 -5.72
N ALA A 20 -2.01 -1.07 -4.56
CA ALA A 20 -2.00 -0.38 -3.27
C ALA A 20 -0.79 0.56 -3.15
N ALA A 21 0.40 0.11 -3.53
CA ALA A 21 1.62 0.91 -3.53
C ALA A 21 1.56 2.06 -4.55
N LEU A 22 0.96 1.84 -5.73
CA LEU A 22 0.76 2.90 -6.72
C LEU A 22 -0.13 4.02 -6.17
N GLY A 23 -1.28 3.67 -5.59
CA GLY A 23 -2.20 4.64 -5.00
C GLY A 23 -1.57 5.39 -3.83
N ALA A 24 -0.88 4.67 -2.94
CA ALA A 24 -0.19 5.26 -1.80
C ALA A 24 0.95 6.18 -2.24
N GLY A 25 1.77 5.76 -3.22
CA GLY A 25 2.88 6.55 -3.75
C GLY A 25 2.43 7.87 -4.39
N VAL A 26 1.36 7.84 -5.18
CA VAL A 26 0.77 9.07 -5.76
C VAL A 26 0.23 9.97 -4.65
N GLY A 27 -0.56 9.42 -3.71
CA GLY A 27 -1.14 10.18 -2.61
C GLY A 27 -0.08 10.85 -1.72
N MET A 28 0.95 10.10 -1.35
CA MET A 28 2.09 10.64 -0.59
C MET A 28 2.86 11.68 -1.38
N GLY A 29 3.15 11.45 -2.66
CA GLY A 29 3.87 12.42 -3.49
C GLY A 29 3.15 13.76 -3.57
N MET A 30 1.83 13.74 -3.75
CA MET A 30 1.00 14.95 -3.73
C MET A 30 0.98 15.61 -2.35
N GLY A 31 0.88 14.83 -1.28
CA GLY A 31 0.93 15.32 0.10
C GLY A 31 2.25 16.02 0.45
N VAL A 32 3.40 15.42 0.07
CA VAL A 32 4.73 16.03 0.23
C VAL A 32 4.82 17.33 -0.54
N LEU A 33 4.40 17.34 -1.81
CA LEU A 33 4.45 18.52 -2.65
C LEU A 33 3.67 19.68 -2.01
N GLY A 34 2.45 19.40 -1.53
CA GLY A 34 1.63 20.37 -0.82
C GLY A 34 2.29 20.89 0.47
N ALA A 35 2.93 20.00 1.25
CA ALA A 35 3.68 20.38 2.44
C ALA A 35 4.88 21.28 2.11
N CYS A 36 5.69 20.91 1.11
CA CYS A 36 6.84 21.71 0.66
C CYS A 36 6.41 23.10 0.20
N GLN A 37 5.36 23.20 -0.60
CA GLN A 37 4.82 24.49 -1.04
C GLN A 37 4.26 25.32 0.13
N GLY A 38 3.60 24.67 1.09
CA GLY A 38 3.11 25.32 2.30
C GLY A 38 4.24 25.90 3.15
N VAL A 39 5.30 25.13 3.38
CA VAL A 39 6.50 25.56 4.11
C VAL A 39 7.23 26.70 3.38
N ALA A 40 7.35 26.61 2.06
CA ALA A 40 7.98 27.65 1.25
C ALA A 40 7.22 29.00 1.33
N ARG A 41 5.87 28.94 1.41
CA ARG A 41 5.03 30.14 1.55
C ARG A 41 5.06 30.72 2.97
N ASN A 42 5.04 29.86 4.00
CA ASN A 42 5.01 30.26 5.41
C ASN A 42 6.02 29.44 6.24
N PRO A 43 7.29 29.84 6.29
CA PRO A 43 8.33 29.09 7.00
C PRO A 43 8.09 28.92 8.51
N GLU A 44 7.43 29.91 9.14
CA GLU A 44 7.07 29.87 10.56
C GLU A 44 6.08 28.73 10.89
N ALA A 45 5.24 28.34 9.93
CA ALA A 45 4.26 27.27 10.09
C ALA A 45 4.84 25.86 9.85
N LYS A 46 6.16 25.73 9.60
CA LYS A 46 6.81 24.47 9.23
C LYS A 46 6.47 23.32 10.18
N GLY A 47 6.52 23.56 11.49
CA GLY A 47 6.24 22.53 12.49
C GLY A 47 4.85 21.92 12.31
N VAL A 48 3.81 22.76 12.27
CA VAL A 48 2.42 22.33 12.12
C VAL A 48 2.19 21.62 10.77
N ILE A 49 2.77 22.15 9.69
CA ILE A 49 2.66 21.55 8.35
C ILE A 49 3.28 20.15 8.33
N THR A 50 4.48 19.98 8.90
CA THR A 50 5.16 18.67 8.95
C THR A 50 4.38 17.68 9.81
N THR A 51 3.84 18.09 10.96
CA THR A 51 3.01 17.20 11.81
C THR A 51 1.76 16.71 11.08
N THR A 52 1.03 17.62 10.42
CA THR A 52 -0.16 17.25 9.63
C THR A 52 0.20 16.37 8.43
N MET A 53 1.32 16.65 7.75
CA MET A 53 1.82 15.83 6.65
C MET A 53 2.11 14.40 7.12
N ILE A 54 2.84 14.22 8.23
CA ILE A 54 3.19 12.90 8.75
C ILE A 54 1.93 12.11 9.13
N LEU A 55 0.95 12.75 9.78
CA LEU A 55 -0.33 12.11 10.10
C LEU A 55 -1.06 11.67 8.82
N GLY A 56 -1.13 12.54 7.81
CA GLY A 56 -1.73 12.22 6.52
C GLY A 56 -1.01 11.07 5.81
N MET A 57 0.32 11.06 5.84
CA MET A 57 1.13 9.98 5.27
C MET A 57 0.89 8.65 5.97
N ALA A 58 0.82 8.62 7.30
CA ALA A 58 0.55 7.41 8.05
C ALA A 58 -0.82 6.80 7.68
N LEU A 59 -1.82 7.65 7.42
CA LEU A 59 -3.13 7.21 6.94
C LEU A 59 -3.07 6.65 5.52
N VAL A 60 -2.35 7.31 4.60
CA VAL A 60 -2.15 6.81 3.23
C VAL A 60 -1.39 5.48 3.22
N GLU A 61 -0.39 5.33 4.10
CA GLU A 61 0.41 4.12 4.22
C GLU A 61 -0.41 2.93 4.70
N SER A 62 -1.46 3.16 5.52
CA SER A 62 -2.35 2.08 5.95
C SER A 62 -3.01 1.35 4.77
N CYS A 63 -3.31 2.05 3.67
CA CYS A 63 -3.86 1.44 2.46
C CYS A 63 -2.83 0.52 1.78
N ALA A 64 -1.56 0.92 1.73
CA ALA A 64 -0.47 0.08 1.22
C ALA A 64 -0.27 -1.16 2.09
N ILE A 65 -0.33 -1.00 3.42
CA ILE A 65 -0.24 -2.11 4.37
C ILE A 65 -1.39 -3.10 4.16
N TYR A 66 -2.62 -2.66 3.88
CA TYR A 66 -3.72 -3.59 3.59
C TYR A 66 -3.46 -4.41 2.32
N GLY A 67 -2.92 -3.81 1.26
CA GLY A 67 -2.49 -4.55 0.06
C GLY A 67 -1.38 -5.56 0.37
N LEU A 68 -0.42 -5.18 1.23
CA LEU A 68 0.66 -6.07 1.67
C LEU A 68 0.10 -7.25 2.47
N VAL A 69 -0.80 -6.99 3.42
CA VAL A 69 -1.43 -8.03 4.24
C VAL A 69 -2.18 -9.03 3.37
N VAL A 70 -2.97 -8.56 2.39
CA VAL A 70 -3.66 -9.46 1.45
C VAL A 70 -2.66 -10.29 0.64
N ALA A 71 -1.60 -9.68 0.12
CA ALA A 71 -0.56 -10.40 -0.61
C ALA A 71 0.11 -11.48 0.26
N LEU A 72 0.44 -11.17 1.51
CA LEU A 72 1.03 -12.12 2.46
C LEU A 72 0.06 -13.26 2.79
N ILE A 73 -1.23 -12.97 2.98
CA ILE A 73 -2.26 -14.00 3.20
C ILE A 73 -2.34 -14.92 1.99
N LEU A 74 -2.39 -14.40 0.76
CA LEU A 74 -2.46 -15.20 -0.45
C LEU A 74 -1.26 -16.12 -0.64
N LEU A 75 -0.05 -15.67 -0.26
CA LEU A 75 1.19 -16.43 -0.43
C LEU A 75 1.45 -17.43 0.70
N TYR A 76 1.20 -17.05 1.96
CA TYR A 76 1.66 -17.80 3.12
C TYR A 76 0.54 -18.37 3.98
N ALA A 77 -0.66 -17.79 3.95
CA ALA A 77 -1.79 -18.19 4.79
C ALA A 77 -3.07 -18.38 3.96
N ASN A 78 -2.94 -18.91 2.74
CA ASN A 78 -4.04 -18.97 1.79
C ASN A 78 -5.17 -19.86 2.31
N PRO A 79 -6.38 -19.32 2.60
CA PRO A 79 -7.48 -20.09 3.17
C PRO A 79 -8.04 -21.13 2.19
N TYR A 80 -7.79 -20.95 0.90
CA TYR A 80 -8.22 -21.86 -0.16
C TYR A 80 -7.14 -22.86 -0.55
N LYS A 81 -6.01 -22.91 0.17
CA LYS A 81 -4.91 -23.83 -0.13
C LYS A 81 -5.40 -25.27 -0.23
N ALA A 82 -6.25 -25.72 0.69
CA ALA A 82 -6.81 -27.07 0.64
C ALA A 82 -7.61 -27.31 -0.64
N ALA A 83 -8.56 -26.43 -1.00
CA ALA A 83 -9.38 -26.57 -2.20
C ALA A 83 -8.60 -26.38 -3.52
N LEU A 84 -7.49 -25.62 -3.50
CA LEU A 84 -6.66 -25.35 -4.67
C LEU A 84 -5.52 -26.37 -4.84
N LEU A 85 -5.02 -26.97 -3.75
CA LEU A 85 -3.85 -27.84 -3.74
C LEU A 85 -4.13 -29.30 -3.29
N GLY A 86 -5.38 -29.67 -2.98
CA GLY A 86 -5.80 -31.07 -2.79
C GLY A 86 -7.31 -31.24 -3.08
N GLY A 87 -7.82 -32.32 -3.69
CA GLY A 87 -7.38 -33.72 -3.76
C GLY A 87 -5.97 -34.04 -4.21
#